data_AF-A0A7V5YYA7-F1
#
_entry.id   AF-A0A7V5YYA7-F1
#
_cell.length_a   1.000
_cell.length_b   1.000
_cell.length_c   1.000
_cell.angle_alpha   90.00
_cell.angle_beta   90.00
_cell.angle_gamma   90.00
#
_symmetry.space_group_name_H-M   'P 1'
#
loop_
_entity.id
_entity.type
_entity.pdbx_description
1 polymer ?
#
loop_
_entity_poly.entity_id
_entity_poly.type
_entity_poly.pdbx_seq_one_letter_code
_entity_poly.pdbx_strand_id
1 'polypeptide(L)'
;MTRIGRVSSFLFWLLAGCLALGPVLVAPLPPQGPLPLAPTATVAPSSTPLPSPTVRPSPTPPPSPTALPSATVPPSPTPPPTATSVPVPVHVVRSYPIDGDSDSLPAAPLRIVFDQPMDPDPAALQVAITPTLPLQAEWTAADALALHTGERQPGIEYRLTLAKARGQSGGGLEKPFTLTFGRGGRGAPLAILMYHHVRTLAPDAPAAVKEWTVSPEAFVAQLDLVASLGGHVVPLSQMVDYLERGEPLPPRPVAVTFDDGNKDTLTTAVPVLQARHLPATFFVPAQYAESGNPAFMTWDDVKALAAAGFSLGGHSYQHSYVNNLTPEQAEHQIGDEKRKIEALTGTKVECFAYPFGLFTDKTVAQLQQYGYRAAVTIVQRVYQKPGDLFRLGRIRLGYDDPLERLRQKLP
;
A
#
# COMPACT_ATOMS: atom_id res chain seq x y z
N MET A 1 -7.72 -48.36 36.30
CA MET A 1 -8.13 -48.55 34.89
C MET A 1 -8.07 -47.20 34.19
N THR A 2 -6.93 -46.93 33.57
CA THR A 2 -6.55 -45.67 32.91
C THR A 2 -6.81 -45.83 31.42
N ARG A 3 -7.60 -44.94 30.80
CA ARG A 3 -7.78 -44.92 29.34
C ARG A 3 -7.02 -43.75 28.73
N ILE A 4 -6.00 -44.13 27.97
CA ILE A 4 -5.17 -43.31 27.09
C ILE A 4 -5.95 -43.08 25.79
N GLY A 5 -6.02 -41.83 25.33
CA GLY A 5 -6.72 -41.42 24.11
C GLY A 5 -5.84 -40.59 23.17
N ARG A 6 -5.16 -41.31 22.26
CA ARG A 6 -4.73 -40.95 20.89
C ARG A 6 -4.27 -39.52 20.58
N VAL A 7 -2.96 -39.39 20.39
CA VAL A 7 -2.32 -38.41 19.49
C VAL A 7 -2.26 -39.02 18.09
N SER A 8 -2.80 -38.34 17.08
CA SER A 8 -2.74 -38.79 15.67
C SER A 8 -1.72 -37.95 14.90
N SER A 9 -0.80 -38.65 14.25
CA SER A 9 0.29 -38.18 13.42
C SER A 9 -0.18 -37.35 12.23
N PHE A 10 0.29 -36.12 12.11
CA PHE A 10 0.26 -35.31 10.88
C PHE A 10 1.70 -34.86 10.62
N LEU A 11 2.47 -35.73 9.97
CA LEU A 11 3.83 -35.50 9.53
C LEU A 11 4.04 -36.35 8.28
N PHE A 12 4.69 -35.78 7.26
CA PHE A 12 4.85 -36.25 5.87
C PHE A 12 3.64 -36.05 4.97
N TRP A 13 3.70 -35.06 4.07
CA TRP A 13 3.24 -35.10 2.66
C TRP A 13 3.30 -33.70 2.03
N LEU A 14 4.51 -33.11 1.97
CA LEU A 14 4.76 -31.86 1.21
C LEU A 14 5.99 -31.95 0.29
N LEU A 15 6.49 -33.17 0.03
CA LEU A 15 7.69 -33.41 -0.79
C LEU A 15 7.50 -34.39 -1.96
N ALA A 16 6.27 -34.81 -2.27
CA ALA A 16 6.04 -35.90 -3.23
C ALA A 16 5.18 -35.49 -4.45
N GLY A 17 5.48 -34.34 -5.05
CA GLY A 17 4.84 -33.86 -6.28
C GLY A 17 5.80 -33.47 -7.41
N CYS A 18 7.10 -33.78 -7.32
CA CYS A 18 8.09 -33.28 -8.29
C CYS A 18 9.11 -34.29 -8.85
N LEU A 19 8.87 -35.61 -8.74
CA LEU A 19 9.80 -36.61 -9.29
C LEU A 19 9.06 -37.70 -10.05
N ALA A 20 8.87 -37.51 -11.37
CA ALA A 20 8.66 -38.60 -12.33
C ALA A 20 8.80 -38.13 -13.79
N LEU A 21 10.01 -37.79 -14.24
CA LEU A 21 10.42 -37.95 -15.64
C LEU A 21 11.88 -38.42 -15.66
N GLY A 22 12.12 -39.59 -16.26
CA GLY A 22 13.43 -40.25 -16.34
C GLY A 22 14.43 -39.51 -17.23
N PRO A 23 15.71 -39.93 -17.22
CA PRO A 23 16.79 -39.21 -17.86
C PRO A 23 16.70 -39.35 -19.39
N VAL A 24 16.59 -38.22 -20.08
CA VAL A 24 16.92 -38.12 -21.51
C VAL A 24 18.42 -37.87 -21.60
N LEU A 25 19.17 -38.82 -22.16
CA LEU A 25 20.56 -38.62 -22.54
C LEU A 25 20.65 -37.47 -23.56
N VAL A 26 21.29 -36.37 -23.16
CA VAL A 26 21.72 -35.30 -24.08
C VAL A 26 23.22 -35.43 -24.28
N ALA A 27 23.63 -35.66 -25.52
CA ALA A 27 25.03 -35.72 -25.93
C ALA A 27 25.71 -34.34 -25.81
N PRO A 28 27.02 -34.27 -25.47
CA PRO A 28 27.72 -32.99 -25.31
C PRO A 28 27.98 -32.33 -26.67
N LEU A 29 27.61 -31.05 -26.79
CA LEU A 29 28.03 -30.16 -27.88
C LEU A 29 29.53 -29.81 -27.73
N PRO A 30 30.27 -29.66 -28.85
CA PRO A 30 31.71 -29.37 -28.83
C PRO A 30 32.01 -27.94 -28.34
N PRO A 31 33.22 -27.70 -27.81
CA PRO A 31 33.60 -26.41 -27.24
C PRO A 31 33.66 -25.31 -28.32
N GLN A 32 32.93 -24.22 -28.10
CA GLN A 32 33.07 -23.02 -28.91
C GLN A 32 34.32 -22.25 -28.48
N GLY A 33 35.24 -22.05 -29.42
CA GLY A 33 36.42 -21.20 -29.25
C GLY A 33 36.07 -19.72 -29.11
N PRO A 34 37.01 -18.88 -28.63
CA PRO A 34 36.74 -17.48 -28.35
C PRO A 34 36.52 -16.68 -29.64
N LEU A 35 35.44 -15.91 -29.68
CA LEU A 35 35.17 -14.92 -30.73
C LEU A 35 36.09 -13.68 -30.56
N PRO A 36 36.53 -13.05 -31.67
CA PRO A 36 37.54 -12.01 -31.64
C PRO A 36 36.96 -10.63 -31.26
N LEU A 37 37.75 -9.87 -30.48
CA LEU A 37 37.57 -8.45 -30.21
C LEU A 37 38.04 -7.60 -31.40
N ALA A 38 37.24 -6.61 -31.79
CA ALA A 38 37.61 -5.52 -32.70
C ALA A 38 36.76 -4.26 -32.37
N PRO A 39 37.18 -3.05 -32.76
CA PRO A 39 38.01 -2.18 -31.93
C PRO A 39 37.30 -0.91 -31.45
N THR A 40 37.91 -0.30 -30.45
CA THR A 40 37.61 1.00 -29.85
C THR A 40 37.58 2.13 -30.88
N ALA A 41 36.48 2.88 -30.91
CA ALA A 41 36.37 4.14 -31.65
C ALA A 41 36.94 5.29 -30.81
N THR A 42 38.03 5.88 -31.30
CA THR A 42 38.68 7.08 -30.79
C THR A 42 37.82 8.31 -31.08
N VAL A 43 37.41 9.04 -30.04
CA VAL A 43 36.79 10.37 -30.17
C VAL A 43 37.90 11.42 -30.26
N ALA A 44 37.97 12.13 -31.38
CA ALA A 44 38.81 13.32 -31.56
C ALA A 44 38.04 14.58 -31.12
N PRO A 45 38.69 15.58 -30.49
CA PRO A 45 38.04 16.84 -30.12
C PRO A 45 38.01 17.80 -31.31
N SER A 46 36.82 18.27 -31.71
CA SER A 46 36.68 19.37 -32.66
C SER A 46 36.82 20.71 -31.94
N SER A 47 37.80 21.49 -32.39
CA SER A 47 38.03 22.88 -32.01
C SER A 47 37.32 23.78 -33.03
N THR A 48 36.44 24.65 -32.56
CA THR A 48 35.91 25.77 -33.37
C THR A 48 35.97 27.05 -32.56
N PRO A 49 36.54 28.16 -33.07
CA PRO A 49 36.76 29.37 -32.30
C PRO A 49 35.55 30.33 -32.33
N LEU A 50 35.32 31.03 -31.21
CA LEU A 50 34.43 32.18 -31.07
C LEU A 50 34.96 33.40 -31.85
N PRO A 51 34.12 34.16 -32.57
CA PRO A 51 34.51 35.48 -33.08
C PRO A 51 34.30 36.60 -32.05
N SER A 52 35.31 37.47 -31.94
CA SER A 52 35.36 38.69 -31.13
C SER A 52 34.54 39.86 -31.75
N PRO A 53 34.22 40.91 -30.96
CA PRO A 53 33.19 41.89 -31.30
C PRO A 53 33.69 42.99 -32.23
N THR A 54 32.87 43.40 -33.20
CA THR A 54 33.16 44.53 -34.09
C THR A 54 32.50 45.81 -33.56
N VAL A 55 33.32 46.83 -33.33
CA VAL A 55 32.96 48.20 -32.97
C VAL A 55 32.25 48.90 -34.15
N ARG A 56 31.14 49.59 -33.88
CA ARG A 56 30.53 50.56 -34.81
C ARG A 56 30.46 51.96 -34.18
N PRO A 57 30.62 53.03 -34.96
CA PRO A 57 30.74 54.41 -34.47
C PRO A 57 29.40 55.05 -34.11
N SER A 58 29.48 56.02 -33.19
CA SER A 58 28.40 56.82 -32.62
C SER A 58 27.63 57.66 -33.64
N PRO A 59 26.29 57.75 -33.55
CA PRO A 59 25.53 58.81 -34.19
C PRO A 59 25.24 59.98 -33.22
N THR A 60 25.31 61.19 -33.78
CA THR A 60 25.04 62.55 -33.28
C THR A 60 23.72 62.70 -32.49
N PRO A 61 23.62 63.66 -31.54
CA PRO A 61 22.41 63.86 -30.74
C PRO A 61 21.29 64.55 -31.54
N PRO A 62 20.00 64.26 -31.26
CA PRO A 62 18.85 64.93 -31.86
C PRO A 62 18.54 66.29 -31.18
N PRO A 63 17.81 67.20 -31.86
CA PRO A 63 17.45 68.51 -31.32
C PRO A 63 16.36 68.44 -30.23
N SER A 64 16.31 69.47 -29.38
CA SER A 64 15.38 69.63 -28.26
C SER A 64 13.90 69.70 -28.69
N PRO A 65 12.95 69.25 -27.85
CA PRO A 65 11.59 68.95 -28.25
C PRO A 65 10.68 70.19 -28.37
N THR A 66 9.83 70.20 -29.40
CA THR A 66 8.67 71.08 -29.54
C THR A 66 7.50 70.51 -28.72
N ALA A 67 6.81 71.36 -27.97
CA ALA A 67 5.69 70.99 -27.11
C ALA A 67 4.50 70.41 -27.89
N LEU A 68 3.98 69.26 -27.44
CA LEU A 68 2.73 68.65 -27.89
C LEU A 68 1.58 69.02 -26.92
N PRO A 69 0.33 69.14 -27.40
CA PRO A 69 -0.82 69.50 -26.57
C PRO A 69 -1.25 68.34 -25.67
N SER A 70 -1.76 68.70 -24.49
CA SER A 70 -2.23 67.80 -23.43
C SER A 70 -3.24 66.76 -23.94
N ALA A 71 -2.88 65.48 -23.86
CA ALA A 71 -3.80 64.37 -24.06
C ALA A 71 -4.50 64.03 -22.74
N THR A 72 -5.83 64.06 -22.75
CA THR A 72 -6.69 63.63 -21.64
C THR A 72 -6.48 62.13 -21.38
N VAL A 73 -6.13 61.78 -20.15
CA VAL A 73 -5.98 60.38 -19.70
C VAL A 73 -7.37 59.71 -19.67
N PRO A 74 -7.59 58.59 -20.39
CA PRO A 74 -8.84 57.83 -20.27
C PRO A 74 -8.92 57.15 -18.89
N PRO A 75 -10.12 56.97 -18.32
CA PRO A 75 -10.27 56.31 -17.02
C PRO A 75 -9.72 54.88 -17.07
N SER A 76 -9.07 54.46 -15.98
CA SER A 76 -8.57 53.10 -15.81
C SER A 76 -9.67 52.06 -16.08
N PRO A 77 -9.37 50.95 -16.78
CA PRO A 77 -10.34 49.88 -16.97
C PRO A 77 -10.74 49.31 -15.62
N THR A 78 -12.04 49.27 -15.37
CA THR A 78 -12.64 48.56 -14.23
C THR A 78 -12.07 47.13 -14.19
N PRO A 79 -11.59 46.62 -13.04
CA PRO A 79 -11.18 45.23 -12.95
C PRO A 79 -12.33 44.34 -13.39
N PRO A 80 -12.07 43.24 -14.13
CA PRO A 80 -13.13 42.34 -14.55
C PRO A 80 -13.88 41.85 -13.30
N PRO A 81 -15.22 41.68 -13.36
CA PRO A 81 -15.94 41.08 -12.25
C PRO A 81 -15.28 39.74 -11.94
N THR A 82 -14.88 39.55 -10.69
CA THR A 82 -14.34 38.28 -10.19
C THR A 82 -15.32 37.19 -10.61
N ALA A 83 -14.90 36.30 -11.51
CA ALA A 83 -15.75 35.21 -11.96
C ALA A 83 -16.22 34.46 -10.72
N THR A 84 -17.52 34.50 -10.45
CA THR A 84 -18.14 33.78 -9.34
C THR A 84 -17.99 32.30 -9.67
N SER A 85 -16.92 31.68 -9.15
CA SER A 85 -16.69 30.25 -9.31
C SER A 85 -17.88 29.51 -8.74
N VAL A 86 -18.43 28.56 -9.49
CA VAL A 86 -19.53 27.71 -9.02
C VAL A 86 -19.07 27.01 -7.73
N PRO A 87 -19.85 27.09 -6.63
CA PRO A 87 -19.53 26.40 -5.39
C PRO A 87 -19.35 24.89 -5.63
N VAL A 88 -18.23 24.33 -5.19
CA VAL A 88 -17.91 22.90 -5.36
C VAL A 88 -18.28 22.13 -4.09
N PRO A 89 -19.15 21.09 -4.14
CA PRO A 89 -19.49 20.29 -2.98
C PRO A 89 -18.26 19.71 -2.27
N VAL A 90 -18.26 19.70 -0.94
CA VAL A 90 -17.18 19.17 -0.11
C VAL A 90 -17.44 17.71 0.23
N HIS A 91 -16.41 16.87 0.11
CA HIS A 91 -16.43 15.47 0.56
C HIS A 91 -15.30 15.21 1.57
N VAL A 92 -15.58 14.35 2.54
CA VAL A 92 -14.53 13.77 3.39
C VAL A 92 -13.95 12.57 2.66
N VAL A 93 -12.65 12.63 2.36
CA VAL A 93 -11.95 11.58 1.59
C VAL A 93 -11.18 10.62 2.49
N ARG A 94 -10.72 11.08 3.65
CA ARG A 94 -10.00 10.25 4.62
C ARG A 94 -10.31 10.68 6.04
N SER A 95 -10.22 9.75 6.98
CA SER A 95 -10.34 10.05 8.40
C SER A 95 -9.44 9.19 9.26
N TYR A 96 -9.08 9.74 10.41
CA TYR A 96 -8.63 8.99 11.55
C TYR A 96 -9.54 9.32 12.74
N PRO A 97 -10.12 8.33 13.42
CA PRO A 97 -10.25 6.95 12.99
C PRO A 97 -11.10 6.80 11.71
N ILE A 98 -11.14 5.61 11.12
CA ILE A 98 -12.20 5.23 10.18
C ILE A 98 -13.46 4.79 10.95
N ASP A 99 -14.60 4.80 10.27
CA ASP A 99 -15.87 4.35 10.86
C ASP A 99 -15.78 2.90 11.37
N GLY A 100 -16.27 2.68 12.59
CA GLY A 100 -16.23 1.38 13.27
C GLY A 100 -14.91 1.05 13.98
N ASP A 101 -13.93 1.95 14.04
CA ASP A 101 -12.70 1.71 14.81
C ASP A 101 -12.93 1.83 16.32
N SER A 102 -13.28 0.70 16.91
CA SER A 102 -13.55 0.58 18.33
C SER A 102 -12.31 0.55 19.24
N ASP A 103 -11.09 0.65 18.70
CA ASP A 103 -9.82 0.64 19.47
C ASP A 103 -8.80 1.65 18.93
N SER A 104 -9.26 2.88 18.68
CA SER A 104 -8.44 3.99 18.21
C SER A 104 -7.38 4.41 19.24
N LEU A 105 -6.26 4.97 18.77
CA LEU A 105 -5.15 5.44 19.60
C LEU A 105 -5.64 6.55 20.54
N PRO A 106 -5.50 6.38 21.87
CA PRO A 106 -6.07 7.32 22.85
C PRO A 106 -5.50 8.74 22.74
N ALA A 107 -4.22 8.87 22.38
CA ALA A 107 -3.51 10.15 22.33
C ALA A 107 -3.52 10.81 20.94
N ALA A 108 -3.97 10.10 19.89
CA ALA A 108 -3.98 10.65 18.54
C ALA A 108 -5.22 11.54 18.34
N PRO A 109 -5.07 12.76 17.79
CA PRO A 109 -6.22 13.59 17.45
C PRO A 109 -7.08 12.87 16.41
N LEU A 110 -8.39 13.11 16.41
CA LEU A 110 -9.21 12.69 15.27
C LEU A 110 -8.82 13.58 14.08
N ARG A 111 -8.69 13.01 12.89
CA ARG A 111 -8.32 13.72 11.67
C ARG A 111 -9.42 13.56 10.63
N ILE A 112 -9.77 14.65 9.97
CA ILE A 112 -10.70 14.67 8.84
C ILE A 112 -9.98 15.35 7.68
N VAL A 113 -9.88 14.66 6.55
CA VAL A 113 -9.27 15.18 5.33
C VAL A 113 -10.34 15.34 4.27
N PHE A 114 -10.36 16.51 3.64
CA PHE A 114 -11.32 16.90 2.62
C PHE A 114 -10.71 16.79 1.21
N ASP A 115 -11.57 16.78 0.19
CA ASP A 115 -11.17 16.76 -1.22
C ASP A 115 -10.72 18.13 -1.77
N GLN A 116 -10.82 19.19 -0.97
CA GLN A 116 -10.49 20.55 -1.35
C GLN A 116 -10.07 21.41 -0.14
N PRO A 117 -9.41 22.57 -0.38
CA PRO A 117 -9.19 23.56 0.66
C PRO A 117 -10.48 24.06 1.32
N MET A 118 -10.44 24.20 2.63
CA MET A 118 -11.57 24.53 3.49
C MET A 118 -11.52 25.96 4.00
N ASP A 119 -12.70 26.49 4.30
CA ASP A 119 -12.86 27.76 4.97
C ASP A 119 -12.50 27.59 6.46
N PRO A 120 -11.46 28.30 6.96
CA PRO A 120 -11.02 28.14 8.33
C PRO A 120 -11.93 28.80 9.37
N ASP A 121 -12.93 29.59 8.95
CA ASP A 121 -13.90 30.24 9.86
C ASP A 121 -14.63 29.20 10.73
N PRO A 122 -14.53 29.28 12.08
CA PRO A 122 -15.27 28.37 12.96
C PRO A 122 -16.78 28.33 12.70
N ALA A 123 -17.41 29.41 12.22
CA ALA A 123 -18.84 29.44 11.88
C ALA A 123 -19.20 28.61 10.63
N ALA A 124 -18.20 28.25 9.83
CA ALA A 124 -18.33 27.34 8.70
C ALA A 124 -18.36 25.86 9.11
N LEU A 125 -17.94 25.53 10.34
CA LEU A 125 -17.77 24.17 10.83
C LEU A 125 -18.80 23.84 11.94
N GLN A 126 -19.49 22.71 11.82
CA GLN A 126 -20.35 22.18 12.88
C GLN A 126 -20.01 20.71 13.13
N VAL A 127 -19.30 20.47 14.22
CA VAL A 127 -18.85 19.13 14.66
C VAL A 127 -19.32 18.85 16.08
N ALA A 128 -19.75 17.63 16.34
CA ALA A 128 -20.15 17.15 17.67
C ALA A 128 -19.71 15.70 17.89
N ILE A 129 -19.50 15.31 19.15
CA ILE A 129 -19.20 13.94 19.56
C ILE A 129 -20.22 13.50 20.62
N THR A 130 -20.74 12.28 20.50
CA THR A 130 -21.69 11.69 21.46
C THR A 130 -21.21 10.29 21.89
N PRO A 131 -21.07 9.98 23.20
CA PRO A 131 -21.21 10.86 24.34
C PRO A 131 -20.26 12.06 24.28
N THR A 132 -20.64 13.18 24.91
CA THR A 132 -19.89 14.43 24.81
C THR A 132 -18.44 14.28 25.29
N LEU A 133 -17.51 14.70 24.45
CA LEU A 133 -16.11 14.90 24.78
C LEU A 133 -15.73 16.38 24.62
N PRO A 134 -14.82 16.91 25.46
CA PRO A 134 -14.15 18.17 25.14
C PRO A 134 -13.50 18.06 23.76
N LEU A 135 -13.63 19.10 22.95
CA LEU A 135 -13.18 19.12 21.57
C LEU A 135 -12.55 20.47 21.24
N GLN A 136 -11.34 20.44 20.68
CA GLN A 136 -10.70 21.60 20.07
C GLN A 136 -10.34 21.28 18.62
N ALA A 137 -10.73 22.17 17.72
CA ALA A 137 -10.51 22.02 16.29
C ALA A 137 -9.28 22.84 15.85
N GLU A 138 -8.44 22.25 15.02
CA GLU A 138 -7.22 22.86 14.48
C GLU A 138 -7.08 22.50 13.01
N TRP A 139 -6.92 23.49 12.14
CA TRP A 139 -6.57 23.25 10.74
C TRP A 139 -5.07 23.00 10.62
N THR A 140 -4.69 21.76 10.31
CA THR A 140 -3.28 21.34 10.17
C THR A 140 -2.76 21.47 8.74
N ALA A 141 -3.68 21.57 7.78
CA ALA A 141 -3.42 21.95 6.39
C ALA A 141 -4.68 22.65 5.84
N ALA A 142 -4.60 23.15 4.61
CA ALA A 142 -5.74 23.81 3.96
C ALA A 142 -6.96 22.88 3.82
N ASP A 143 -6.76 21.57 3.73
CA ASP A 143 -7.76 20.52 3.52
C ASP A 143 -7.83 19.51 4.69
N ALA A 144 -7.13 19.76 5.80
CA ALA A 144 -7.00 18.80 6.90
C ALA A 144 -7.30 19.41 8.27
N LEU A 145 -8.31 18.85 8.92
CA LEU A 145 -8.78 19.22 10.24
C LEU A 145 -8.34 18.18 11.27
N ALA A 146 -7.63 18.63 12.31
CA ALA A 146 -7.39 17.87 13.53
C ALA A 146 -8.39 18.27 14.60
N LEU A 147 -8.87 17.28 15.34
CA LEU A 147 -9.86 17.40 16.40
C LEU A 147 -9.27 16.76 17.65
N HIS A 148 -8.78 17.61 18.55
CA HIS A 148 -8.19 17.22 19.82
C HIS A 148 -9.30 16.98 20.83
N THR A 149 -9.40 15.74 21.32
CA THR A 149 -10.42 15.35 22.28
C THR A 149 -9.86 15.28 23.69
N GLY A 150 -10.75 15.34 24.70
CA GLY A 150 -10.41 14.84 26.04
C GLY A 150 -10.12 13.32 26.05
N GLU A 151 -9.85 12.77 27.25
CA GLU A 151 -9.57 11.34 27.40
C GLU A 151 -10.78 10.49 26.98
N ARG A 152 -10.53 9.54 26.07
CA ARG A 152 -11.51 8.51 25.66
C ARG A 152 -11.55 7.41 26.69
N GLN A 153 -12.74 7.14 27.23
CA GLN A 153 -12.95 6.10 28.23
C GLN A 153 -12.97 4.71 27.56
N PRO A 154 -12.23 3.72 28.10
CA PRO A 154 -12.30 2.34 27.60
C PRO A 154 -13.72 1.78 27.64
N GLY A 155 -14.12 1.06 26.59
CA GLY A 155 -15.44 0.42 26.50
C GLY A 155 -16.60 1.35 26.14
N ILE A 156 -16.36 2.66 25.99
CA ILE A 156 -17.34 3.61 25.47
C ILE A 156 -17.13 3.77 23.96
N GLU A 157 -18.22 3.58 23.21
CA GLU A 157 -18.28 3.96 21.80
C GLU A 157 -18.74 5.41 21.68
N TYR A 158 -17.99 6.18 20.91
CA TYR A 158 -18.26 7.57 20.57
C TYR A 158 -18.69 7.66 19.11
N ARG A 159 -19.61 8.58 18.81
CA ARG A 159 -20.01 8.96 17.47
C ARG A 159 -19.59 10.38 17.20
N LEU A 160 -18.75 10.59 16.18
CA LEU A 160 -18.47 11.91 15.63
C LEU A 160 -19.51 12.23 14.55
N THR A 161 -20.05 13.44 14.58
CA THR A 161 -20.91 13.99 13.53
C THR A 161 -20.34 15.31 13.06
N LEU A 162 -19.96 15.39 11.80
CA LEU A 162 -19.67 16.62 11.08
C LEU A 162 -20.89 16.99 10.24
N ALA A 163 -21.72 17.88 10.77
CA ALA A 163 -22.99 18.28 10.16
C ALA A 163 -22.82 19.39 9.10
N LYS A 164 -21.79 20.22 9.26
CA LYS A 164 -21.51 21.35 8.36
C LYS A 164 -20.01 21.57 8.22
N ALA A 165 -19.57 21.80 7.00
CA ALA A 165 -18.25 22.33 6.63
C ALA A 165 -18.42 23.14 5.33
N ARG A 166 -17.54 24.13 5.09
CA ARG A 166 -17.55 24.95 3.86
C ARG A 166 -16.17 24.95 3.22
N GLY A 167 -16.10 24.72 1.91
CA GLY A 167 -14.89 24.85 1.11
C GLY A 167 -14.58 26.32 0.79
N GLN A 168 -13.34 26.64 0.46
CA GLN A 168 -12.96 28.00 0.03
C GLN A 168 -13.64 28.42 -1.28
N SER A 169 -14.11 27.45 -2.07
CA SER A 169 -14.97 27.67 -3.24
C SER A 169 -16.41 28.11 -2.89
N GLY A 170 -16.77 28.11 -1.61
CA GLY A 170 -18.10 28.44 -1.10
C GLY A 170 -19.07 27.26 -1.00
N GLY A 171 -18.70 26.07 -1.51
CA GLY A 171 -19.53 24.87 -1.44
C GLY A 171 -19.60 24.28 -0.02
N GLY A 172 -20.76 23.71 0.33
CA GLY A 172 -20.96 23.03 1.60
C GLY A 172 -20.63 21.54 1.53
N LEU A 173 -20.57 20.90 2.70
CA LEU A 173 -20.53 19.45 2.82
C LEU A 173 -21.74 18.82 2.09
N GLU A 174 -21.48 17.90 1.16
CA GLU A 174 -22.52 17.28 0.33
C GLU A 174 -23.56 16.54 1.19
N LYS A 175 -23.08 15.83 2.22
CA LYS A 175 -23.88 15.11 3.19
C LYS A 175 -23.18 15.10 4.56
N PRO A 176 -23.92 15.06 5.68
CA PRO A 176 -23.31 14.91 6.99
C PRO A 176 -22.35 13.71 7.03
N PHE A 177 -21.16 13.93 7.57
CA PHE A 177 -20.17 12.87 7.77
C PHE A 177 -20.27 12.35 9.20
N THR A 178 -20.39 11.05 9.37
CA THR A 178 -20.46 10.40 10.68
C THR A 178 -19.52 9.22 10.73
N LEU A 179 -18.90 9.02 11.89
CA LEU A 179 -18.16 7.80 12.19
C LEU A 179 -18.37 7.40 13.65
N THR A 180 -18.24 6.11 13.94
CA THR A 180 -18.10 5.58 15.31
C THR A 180 -16.66 5.20 15.60
N PHE A 181 -16.24 5.40 16.85
CA PHE A 181 -14.91 5.06 17.32
C PHE A 181 -14.88 4.78 18.82
N GLY A 182 -13.84 4.13 19.30
CA GLY A 182 -13.72 3.79 20.71
C GLY A 182 -12.29 3.54 21.16
N ARG A 183 -12.17 3.02 22.39
CA ARG A 183 -10.93 2.57 23.02
C ARG A 183 -11.15 1.22 23.68
N GLY A 184 -10.24 0.27 23.47
CA GLY A 184 -10.27 -1.06 24.08
C GLY A 184 -11.26 -2.04 23.43
N GLY A 185 -11.85 -1.70 22.29
CA GLY A 185 -12.81 -2.54 21.58
C GLY A 185 -12.18 -3.68 20.75
N ARG A 186 -12.88 -4.05 19.68
CA ARG A 186 -12.50 -5.15 18.79
C ARG A 186 -11.29 -4.80 17.91
N GLY A 187 -11.06 -3.51 17.64
CA GLY A 187 -10.05 -3.02 16.71
C GLY A 187 -10.63 -2.17 15.58
N ALA A 188 -9.76 -1.76 14.67
CA ALA A 188 -10.08 -1.06 13.45
C ALA A 188 -10.49 -2.06 12.34
N PRO A 189 -11.57 -1.82 11.58
CA PRO A 189 -12.03 -2.71 10.51
C PRO A 189 -11.13 -2.60 9.27
N LEU A 190 -9.96 -3.24 9.31
CA LEU A 190 -8.93 -3.19 8.26
C LEU A 190 -8.78 -4.57 7.62
N ALA A 191 -9.48 -4.80 6.51
CA ALA A 191 -9.44 -6.06 5.79
C ALA A 191 -8.13 -6.22 5.01
N ILE A 192 -7.41 -7.31 5.23
CA ILE A 192 -6.19 -7.65 4.49
C ILE A 192 -6.43 -8.95 3.74
N LEU A 193 -6.56 -8.90 2.41
CA LEU A 193 -6.80 -10.06 1.55
C LEU A 193 -5.49 -10.81 1.29
N MET A 194 -5.51 -12.13 1.48
CA MET A 194 -4.38 -13.03 1.29
C MET A 194 -4.62 -13.95 0.10
N TYR A 195 -3.80 -13.77 -0.93
CA TYR A 195 -3.72 -14.59 -2.13
C TYR A 195 -2.38 -15.33 -2.17
N HIS A 196 -2.30 -16.43 -2.91
CA HIS A 196 -1.03 -17.14 -3.20
C HIS A 196 -0.89 -17.36 -4.71
N HIS A 197 -1.78 -18.18 -5.28
CA HIS A 197 -1.86 -18.39 -6.73
C HIS A 197 -3.11 -17.73 -7.33
N VAL A 198 -2.97 -17.21 -8.56
CA VAL A 198 -4.08 -16.75 -9.40
C VAL A 198 -3.97 -17.42 -10.77
N ARG A 199 -4.63 -18.57 -10.93
CA ARG A 199 -4.58 -19.40 -12.14
C ARG A 199 -5.80 -20.31 -12.25
N THR A 200 -6.12 -20.73 -13.46
CA THR A 200 -7.13 -21.75 -13.72
C THR A 200 -6.61 -23.13 -13.30
N LEU A 201 -7.42 -23.87 -12.57
CA LEU A 201 -7.12 -25.25 -12.18
C LEU A 201 -7.92 -26.25 -13.01
N ALA A 202 -7.40 -27.47 -13.13
CA ALA A 202 -8.16 -28.59 -13.69
C ALA A 202 -9.40 -28.88 -12.80
N PRO A 203 -10.51 -29.38 -13.37
CA PRO A 203 -11.74 -29.64 -12.61
C PRO A 203 -11.55 -30.58 -11.40
N ASP A 204 -10.61 -31.52 -11.52
CA ASP A 204 -10.26 -32.54 -10.53
C ASP A 204 -9.10 -32.13 -9.60
N ALA A 205 -8.69 -30.86 -9.61
CA ALA A 205 -7.59 -30.38 -8.79
C ALA A 205 -7.81 -30.70 -7.29
N PRO A 206 -6.78 -31.19 -6.57
CA PRO A 206 -6.90 -31.54 -5.16
C PRO A 206 -7.35 -30.35 -4.29
N ALA A 207 -8.15 -30.64 -3.25
CA ALA A 207 -8.65 -29.61 -2.32
C ALA A 207 -7.52 -28.75 -1.70
N ALA A 208 -6.38 -29.36 -1.39
CA ALA A 208 -5.21 -28.65 -0.86
C ALA A 208 -4.63 -27.61 -1.85
N VAL A 209 -4.75 -27.84 -3.17
CA VAL A 209 -4.33 -26.87 -4.19
C VAL A 209 -5.38 -25.76 -4.34
N LYS A 210 -6.66 -26.14 -4.31
CA LYS A 210 -7.78 -25.20 -4.36
C LYS A 210 -7.81 -24.23 -3.18
N GLU A 211 -7.35 -24.66 -2.00
CA GLU A 211 -7.33 -23.84 -0.79
C GLU A 211 -6.44 -22.59 -0.91
N TRP A 212 -5.42 -22.62 -1.77
CA TRP A 212 -4.42 -21.55 -1.95
C TRP A 212 -4.37 -21.00 -3.38
N THR A 213 -5.38 -21.30 -4.19
CA THR A 213 -5.46 -20.81 -5.57
C THR A 213 -6.78 -20.10 -5.79
N VAL A 214 -6.79 -18.98 -6.50
CA VAL A 214 -8.00 -18.29 -6.96
C VAL A 214 -8.04 -18.33 -8.49
N SER A 215 -9.21 -18.49 -9.11
CA SER A 215 -9.30 -18.39 -10.57
C SER A 215 -9.15 -16.91 -11.01
N PRO A 216 -8.69 -16.65 -12.25
CA PRO A 216 -8.60 -15.28 -12.77
C PRO A 216 -9.94 -14.52 -12.70
N GLU A 217 -11.04 -15.20 -13.02
CA GLU A 217 -12.40 -14.64 -13.00
C GLU A 217 -12.85 -14.32 -11.58
N ALA A 218 -12.57 -15.23 -10.63
CA ALA A 218 -12.88 -15.00 -9.22
C ALA A 218 -12.07 -13.82 -8.66
N PHE A 219 -10.79 -13.70 -9.02
CA PHE A 219 -9.95 -12.57 -8.60
C PHE A 219 -10.54 -11.24 -9.04
N VAL A 220 -10.92 -11.14 -10.32
CA VAL A 220 -11.59 -9.96 -10.88
C VAL A 220 -12.90 -9.66 -10.12
N ALA A 221 -13.75 -10.67 -9.95
CA ALA A 221 -15.04 -10.50 -9.29
C ALA A 221 -14.92 -10.11 -7.81
N GLN A 222 -13.86 -10.56 -7.11
CA GLN A 222 -13.58 -10.16 -5.73
C GLN A 222 -13.18 -8.69 -5.63
N LEU A 223 -12.35 -8.19 -6.56
CA LEU A 223 -12.00 -6.77 -6.63
C LEU A 223 -13.21 -5.91 -7.01
N ASP A 224 -14.06 -6.39 -7.92
CA ASP A 224 -15.31 -5.71 -8.29
C ASP A 224 -16.27 -5.64 -7.09
N LEU A 225 -16.35 -6.71 -6.29
CA LEU A 225 -17.12 -6.71 -5.05
C LEU A 225 -16.62 -5.63 -4.09
N VAL A 226 -15.31 -5.55 -3.84
CA VAL A 226 -14.70 -4.51 -2.98
C VAL A 226 -15.12 -3.12 -3.46
N ALA A 227 -14.98 -2.83 -4.76
CA ALA A 227 -15.36 -1.54 -5.33
C ALA A 227 -16.88 -1.27 -5.20
N SER A 228 -17.73 -2.27 -5.45
CA SER A 228 -19.19 -2.14 -5.35
C SER A 228 -19.69 -1.82 -3.94
N LEU A 229 -18.93 -2.20 -2.91
CA LEU A 229 -19.20 -1.89 -1.51
C LEU A 229 -18.61 -0.54 -1.08
N GLY A 230 -18.00 0.21 -2.01
CA GLY A 230 -17.29 1.46 -1.73
C GLY A 230 -15.98 1.26 -0.97
N GLY A 231 -15.39 0.07 -1.08
CA GLY A 231 -14.09 -0.25 -0.49
C GLY A 231 -12.94 0.40 -1.27
N HIS A 232 -11.91 0.83 -0.54
CA HIS A 232 -10.74 1.47 -1.12
C HIS A 232 -9.51 0.58 -0.95
N VAL A 233 -8.91 0.14 -2.06
CA VAL A 233 -7.67 -0.64 -1.98
C VAL A 233 -6.52 0.30 -1.66
N VAL A 234 -5.84 0.06 -0.53
CA VAL A 234 -4.72 0.88 -0.03
C VAL A 234 -3.46 0.04 0.13
N PRO A 235 -2.25 0.63 0.03
CA PRO A 235 -1.03 -0.06 0.39
C PRO A 235 -1.08 -0.55 1.84
N LEU A 236 -0.55 -1.75 2.10
CA LEU A 236 -0.51 -2.31 3.47
C LEU A 236 0.23 -1.38 4.44
N SER A 237 1.27 -0.68 3.97
CA SER A 237 2.00 0.32 4.77
C SER A 237 1.11 1.44 5.29
N GLN A 238 0.08 1.87 4.55
CA GLN A 238 -0.86 2.88 5.04
C GLN A 238 -1.74 2.34 6.18
N MET A 239 -2.10 1.05 6.17
CA MET A 239 -2.76 0.42 7.32
C MET A 239 -1.83 0.34 8.53
N VAL A 240 -0.54 0.12 8.32
CA VAL A 240 0.47 0.16 9.39
C VAL A 240 0.59 1.58 9.95
N ASP A 241 0.65 2.60 9.09
CA ASP A 241 0.71 4.01 9.51
C ASP A 241 -0.55 4.44 10.28
N TYR A 242 -1.72 3.97 9.85
CA TYR A 242 -2.99 4.17 10.56
C TYR A 242 -2.94 3.60 11.99
N LEU A 243 -2.53 2.33 12.11
CA LEU A 243 -2.51 1.63 13.40
C LEU A 243 -1.40 2.14 14.33
N GLU A 244 -0.25 2.55 13.78
CA GLU A 244 0.91 2.99 14.55
C GLU A 244 0.83 4.48 14.93
N ARG A 245 0.40 5.34 14.02
CA ARG A 245 0.52 6.81 14.15
C ARG A 245 -0.80 7.56 14.04
N GLY A 246 -1.87 6.87 13.69
CA GLY A 246 -3.17 7.51 13.45
C GLY A 246 -3.20 8.35 12.18
N GLU A 247 -2.49 7.90 11.14
CA GLU A 247 -2.61 8.50 9.81
C GLU A 247 -4.00 8.21 9.21
N PRO A 248 -4.65 9.19 8.56
CA PRO A 248 -6.02 9.02 8.07
C PRO A 248 -6.08 8.13 6.82
N LEU A 249 -7.05 7.22 6.80
CA LEU A 249 -7.34 6.32 5.67
C LEU A 249 -8.66 6.67 4.99
N PRO A 250 -8.85 6.30 3.71
CA PRO A 250 -10.16 6.35 3.08
C PRO A 250 -11.15 5.40 3.76
N PRO A 251 -12.47 5.60 3.58
CA PRO A 251 -13.47 4.71 4.16
C PRO A 251 -13.36 3.29 3.60
N ARG A 252 -13.66 2.29 4.44
CA ARG A 252 -13.58 0.85 4.09
C ARG A 252 -12.26 0.45 3.40
N PRO A 253 -11.10 0.71 4.04
CA PRO A 253 -9.82 0.39 3.44
C PRO A 253 -9.62 -1.13 3.37
N VAL A 254 -9.06 -1.60 2.26
CA VAL A 254 -8.72 -3.01 2.00
C VAL A 254 -7.27 -3.08 1.51
N ALA A 255 -6.46 -3.99 2.06
CA ALA A 255 -5.13 -4.27 1.54
C ALA A 255 -5.15 -5.57 0.75
N VAL A 256 -4.46 -5.63 -0.39
CA VAL A 256 -4.29 -6.84 -1.20
C VAL A 256 -2.86 -7.35 -1.05
N THR A 257 -2.70 -8.61 -0.64
CA THR A 257 -1.40 -9.25 -0.41
C THR A 257 -1.27 -10.57 -1.15
N PHE A 258 -0.06 -10.85 -1.64
CA PHE A 258 0.30 -12.08 -2.33
C PHE A 258 1.52 -12.70 -1.65
N ASP A 259 1.43 -13.98 -1.33
CA ASP A 259 2.53 -14.76 -0.74
C ASP A 259 3.28 -15.59 -1.82
N ASP A 260 4.40 -16.16 -1.42
CA ASP A 260 5.28 -17.09 -2.17
C ASP A 260 5.99 -16.57 -3.42
N GLY A 261 5.62 -15.41 -3.98
CA GLY A 261 6.24 -14.93 -5.23
C GLY A 261 6.01 -15.86 -6.43
N ASN A 262 4.79 -16.40 -6.54
CA ASN A 262 4.40 -17.29 -7.64
C ASN A 262 4.42 -16.57 -9.00
N LYS A 263 4.95 -17.23 -10.03
CA LYS A 263 5.02 -16.67 -11.39
C LYS A 263 3.64 -16.42 -12.00
N ASP A 264 2.64 -17.26 -11.68
CA ASP A 264 1.28 -17.07 -12.18
C ASP A 264 0.61 -15.79 -11.66
N THR A 265 0.91 -15.38 -10.42
CA THR A 265 0.44 -14.11 -9.88
C THR A 265 0.98 -12.92 -10.69
N LEU A 266 2.24 -12.97 -11.11
CA LEU A 266 2.82 -11.95 -12.00
C LEU A 266 2.10 -11.90 -13.34
N THR A 267 1.83 -13.05 -13.95
CA THR A 267 1.27 -13.09 -15.31
C THR A 267 -0.23 -12.83 -15.35
N THR A 268 -0.96 -13.09 -14.25
CA THR A 268 -2.42 -13.05 -14.21
C THR A 268 -2.96 -11.90 -13.38
N ALA A 269 -2.49 -11.71 -12.14
CA ALA A 269 -3.06 -10.74 -11.21
C ALA A 269 -2.50 -9.32 -11.43
N VAL A 270 -1.21 -9.19 -11.71
CA VAL A 270 -0.53 -7.89 -11.86
C VAL A 270 -1.12 -7.04 -13.00
N PRO A 271 -1.40 -7.57 -14.21
CA PRO A 271 -2.03 -6.77 -15.26
C PRO A 271 -3.39 -6.20 -14.85
N VAL A 272 -4.19 -6.97 -14.10
CA VAL A 272 -5.50 -6.53 -13.58
C VAL A 272 -5.33 -5.40 -12.56
N LEU A 273 -4.36 -5.54 -11.64
CA LEU A 273 -4.07 -4.51 -10.64
C LEU A 273 -3.58 -3.21 -11.29
N GLN A 274 -2.66 -3.29 -12.26
CA GLN A 274 -2.14 -2.14 -12.99
C GLN A 274 -3.22 -1.42 -13.79
N ALA A 275 -4.06 -2.16 -14.52
CA ALA A 275 -5.15 -1.59 -15.31
C ALA A 275 -6.19 -0.84 -14.45
N ARG A 276 -6.26 -1.19 -13.16
CA ARG A 276 -7.16 -0.57 -12.18
C ARG A 276 -6.46 0.40 -11.22
N HIS A 277 -5.15 0.62 -11.39
CA HIS A 277 -4.32 1.42 -10.49
C HIS A 277 -4.41 0.99 -9.01
N LEU A 278 -4.55 -0.31 -8.76
CA LEU A 278 -4.70 -0.84 -7.40
C LEU A 278 -3.34 -1.21 -6.80
N PRO A 279 -3.02 -0.74 -5.58
CA PRO A 279 -1.80 -1.16 -4.89
C PRO A 279 -1.93 -2.59 -4.37
N ALA A 280 -0.79 -3.26 -4.24
CA ALA A 280 -0.68 -4.59 -3.61
C ALA A 280 0.70 -4.76 -2.98
N THR A 281 0.80 -5.71 -2.04
CA THR A 281 2.07 -6.12 -1.41
C THR A 281 2.40 -7.56 -1.77
N PHE A 282 3.63 -7.79 -2.23
CA PHE A 282 4.15 -9.12 -2.58
C PHE A 282 5.20 -9.55 -1.57
N PHE A 283 4.95 -10.68 -0.90
CA PHE A 283 5.88 -11.33 0.02
C PHE A 283 6.63 -12.42 -0.73
N VAL A 284 7.92 -12.21 -0.99
CA VAL A 284 8.71 -13.05 -1.90
C VAL A 284 9.91 -13.66 -1.18
N PRO A 285 9.98 -14.98 -1.01
CA PRO A 285 11.17 -15.65 -0.49
C PRO A 285 12.37 -15.44 -1.43
N ALA A 286 13.48 -14.91 -0.93
CA ALA A 286 14.66 -14.61 -1.73
C ALA A 286 15.19 -15.84 -2.52
N GLN A 287 15.22 -17.02 -1.88
CA GLN A 287 15.69 -18.24 -2.51
C GLN A 287 14.82 -18.66 -3.71
N TYR A 288 13.51 -18.40 -3.67
CA TYR A 288 12.64 -18.74 -4.80
C TYR A 288 13.01 -17.90 -6.02
N ALA A 289 13.33 -16.62 -5.83
CA ALA A 289 13.83 -15.73 -6.87
C ALA A 289 15.22 -16.07 -7.41
N GLU A 290 15.98 -16.87 -6.68
CA GLU A 290 17.30 -17.39 -7.09
C GLU A 290 17.27 -18.78 -7.69
N SER A 291 16.18 -19.51 -7.51
CA SER A 291 16.12 -20.94 -7.79
C SER A 291 16.22 -21.29 -9.28
N GLY A 292 15.93 -20.33 -10.17
CA GLY A 292 15.76 -20.59 -11.60
C GLY A 292 14.52 -21.44 -11.93
N ASN A 293 13.69 -21.76 -10.93
CA ASN A 293 12.46 -22.51 -11.14
C ASN A 293 11.40 -21.59 -11.81
N PRO A 294 10.88 -21.95 -12.99
CA PRO A 294 9.92 -21.13 -13.72
C PRO A 294 8.57 -20.95 -13.00
N ALA A 295 8.29 -21.74 -11.96
CA ALA A 295 7.09 -21.56 -11.13
C ALA A 295 7.14 -20.31 -10.25
N PHE A 296 8.32 -19.76 -9.97
CA PHE A 296 8.51 -18.59 -9.12
C PHE A 296 9.00 -17.38 -9.91
N MET A 297 8.73 -16.19 -9.38
CA MET A 297 9.29 -14.93 -9.87
C MET A 297 10.82 -14.96 -9.78
N THR A 298 11.51 -14.44 -10.78
CA THR A 298 12.95 -14.15 -10.75
C THR A 298 13.22 -12.80 -10.11
N TRP A 299 14.48 -12.48 -9.78
CA TRP A 299 14.84 -11.13 -9.34
C TRP A 299 14.52 -10.03 -10.37
N ASP A 300 14.54 -10.34 -11.67
CA ASP A 300 14.12 -9.38 -12.69
C ASP A 300 12.61 -9.10 -12.61
N ASP A 301 11.80 -10.13 -12.34
CA ASP A 301 10.37 -9.96 -12.10
C ASP A 301 10.10 -9.14 -10.83
N VAL A 302 10.83 -9.41 -9.74
CA VAL A 302 10.67 -8.68 -8.47
C VAL A 302 11.07 -7.20 -8.63
N LYS A 303 12.13 -6.90 -9.38
CA LYS A 303 12.48 -5.52 -9.76
C LYS A 303 11.40 -4.86 -10.61
N ALA A 304 10.80 -5.60 -11.54
CA ALA A 304 9.70 -5.09 -12.36
C ALA A 304 8.46 -4.76 -11.52
N LEU A 305 8.13 -5.57 -10.50
CA LEU A 305 7.07 -5.27 -9.54
C LEU A 305 7.34 -3.97 -8.78
N ALA A 306 8.55 -3.81 -8.25
CA ALA A 306 8.96 -2.59 -7.56
C ALA A 306 8.88 -1.36 -8.48
N ALA A 307 9.39 -1.46 -9.71
CA ALA A 307 9.34 -0.38 -10.70
C ALA A 307 7.90 -0.02 -11.11
N ALA A 308 6.97 -0.98 -11.06
CA ALA A 308 5.55 -0.76 -11.26
C ALA A 308 4.83 -0.13 -10.05
N GLY A 309 5.53 0.11 -8.95
CA GLY A 309 4.99 0.76 -7.75
C GLY A 309 4.33 -0.20 -6.75
N PHE A 310 4.49 -1.52 -6.91
CA PHE A 310 4.01 -2.48 -5.92
C PHE A 310 4.95 -2.56 -4.72
N SER A 311 4.38 -2.78 -3.53
CA SER A 311 5.15 -2.96 -2.30
C SER A 311 5.76 -4.36 -2.23
N LEU A 312 6.97 -4.46 -1.69
CA LEU A 312 7.64 -5.73 -1.42
C LEU A 312 7.75 -5.97 0.10
N GLY A 313 7.55 -7.21 0.51
CA GLY A 313 7.64 -7.66 1.89
C GLY A 313 8.55 -8.88 2.03
N GLY A 314 9.04 -9.12 3.25
CA GLY A 314 9.83 -10.31 3.57
C GLY A 314 8.94 -11.54 3.78
N HIS A 315 9.42 -12.71 3.37
CA HIS A 315 8.73 -13.99 3.51
C HIS A 315 9.68 -15.13 3.92
N SER A 316 10.73 -14.80 4.66
CA SER A 316 11.91 -15.60 4.95
C SER A 316 12.72 -15.96 3.71
N TYR A 317 14.05 -15.96 3.85
CA TYR A 317 14.97 -16.24 2.74
C TYR A 317 14.62 -17.56 2.01
N GLN A 318 14.37 -18.64 2.75
CA GLN A 318 14.18 -19.99 2.20
C GLN A 318 12.74 -20.50 2.31
N HIS A 319 11.77 -19.64 2.63
CA HIS A 319 10.41 -20.05 2.96
C HIS A 319 10.35 -21.12 4.08
N SER A 320 11.21 -20.95 5.09
CA SER A 320 11.37 -21.89 6.21
C SER A 320 10.47 -21.55 7.39
N TYR A 321 10.22 -22.51 8.27
CA TYR A 321 9.57 -22.23 9.54
C TYR A 321 10.39 -21.22 10.37
N VAL A 322 9.76 -20.12 10.76
CA VAL A 322 10.42 -19.02 11.50
C VAL A 322 10.08 -18.97 12.99
N ASN A 323 9.29 -19.93 13.49
CA ASN A 323 8.81 -19.94 14.87
C ASN A 323 9.90 -20.30 15.91
N ASN A 324 11.06 -20.81 15.49
CA ASN A 324 12.14 -21.17 16.41
C ASN A 324 13.55 -21.01 15.81
N LEU A 325 13.87 -19.81 15.32
CA LEU A 325 15.19 -19.53 14.72
C LEU A 325 16.27 -19.30 15.78
N THR A 326 17.48 -19.83 15.57
CA THR A 326 18.68 -19.32 16.26
C THR A 326 19.01 -17.89 15.79
N PRO A 327 19.89 -17.14 16.49
CA PRO A 327 20.31 -15.82 16.01
C PRO A 327 20.89 -15.84 14.59
N GLU A 328 21.71 -16.84 14.27
CA GLU A 328 22.33 -17.00 12.94
C GLU A 328 21.28 -17.32 11.88
N GLN A 329 20.32 -18.18 12.21
CA GLN A 329 19.21 -18.46 11.31
C GLN A 329 18.31 -17.24 11.13
N ALA A 330 18.09 -16.43 12.16
CA ALA A 330 17.30 -15.20 12.04
C ALA A 330 18.01 -14.14 11.19
N GLU A 331 19.33 -14.00 11.33
CA GLU A 331 20.13 -13.16 10.45
C GLU A 331 19.94 -13.58 8.99
N HIS A 332 20.07 -14.88 8.70
CA HIS A 332 19.90 -15.35 7.33
C HIS A 332 18.45 -15.25 6.83
N GLN A 333 17.50 -15.79 7.57
CA GLN A 333 16.11 -15.88 7.12
C GLN A 333 15.41 -14.52 7.08
N ILE A 334 15.75 -13.59 7.97
CA ILE A 334 15.02 -12.32 8.13
C ILE A 334 15.88 -11.14 7.69
N GLY A 335 17.11 -11.05 8.21
CA GLY A 335 18.01 -9.91 7.98
C GLY A 335 18.55 -9.87 6.56
N ASP A 336 19.19 -10.95 6.10
CA ASP A 336 19.77 -11.07 4.76
C ASP A 336 18.70 -10.97 3.68
N GLU A 337 17.54 -11.62 3.88
CA GLU A 337 16.41 -11.53 2.95
C GLU A 337 16.01 -10.06 2.74
N LYS A 338 15.73 -9.35 3.85
CA LYS A 338 15.35 -7.93 3.81
C LYS A 338 16.37 -7.10 3.05
N ARG A 339 17.64 -7.18 3.45
CA ARG A 339 18.72 -6.41 2.83
C ARG A 339 18.89 -6.74 1.35
N LYS A 340 18.67 -8.00 0.96
CA LYS A 340 18.79 -8.43 -0.43
C LYS A 340 17.67 -7.83 -1.30
N ILE A 341 16.42 -7.91 -0.84
CA ILE A 341 15.30 -7.27 -1.53
C ILE A 341 15.58 -5.77 -1.67
N GLU A 342 15.89 -5.09 -0.56
CA GLU A 342 16.15 -3.64 -0.55
C GLU A 342 17.32 -3.24 -1.46
N ALA A 343 18.42 -4.01 -1.47
CA ALA A 343 19.58 -3.74 -2.31
C ALA A 343 19.31 -3.93 -3.81
N LEU A 344 18.48 -4.90 -4.19
CA LEU A 344 18.22 -5.21 -5.59
C LEU A 344 17.12 -4.34 -6.20
N THR A 345 16.17 -3.87 -5.40
CA THR A 345 15.00 -3.12 -5.89
C THR A 345 15.03 -1.64 -5.52
N GLY A 346 15.83 -1.25 -4.52
CA GLY A 346 15.84 0.11 -3.96
C GLY A 346 14.59 0.44 -3.15
N THR A 347 13.67 -0.50 -2.93
CA THR A 347 12.44 -0.30 -2.16
C THR A 347 12.64 -0.72 -0.72
N LYS A 348 12.16 0.09 0.24
CA LYS A 348 12.16 -0.27 1.66
C LYS A 348 11.20 -1.42 1.94
N VAL A 349 11.64 -2.43 2.67
CA VAL A 349 10.84 -3.59 3.06
C VAL A 349 10.34 -3.40 4.49
N GLU A 350 9.08 -3.04 4.68
CA GLU A 350 8.55 -2.71 6.01
C GLU A 350 7.71 -3.80 6.66
N CYS A 351 7.15 -4.71 5.87
CA CYS A 351 6.22 -5.75 6.32
C CYS A 351 6.79 -7.14 6.07
N PHE A 352 6.42 -8.08 6.94
CA PHE A 352 6.78 -9.50 6.83
C PHE A 352 5.53 -10.38 6.80
N ALA A 353 5.52 -11.46 6.01
CA ALA A 353 4.51 -12.52 6.12
C ALA A 353 5.16 -13.77 6.72
N TYR A 354 4.58 -14.32 7.79
CA TYR A 354 5.13 -15.54 8.40
C TYR A 354 4.85 -16.75 7.51
N PRO A 355 5.88 -17.47 7.02
CA PRO A 355 5.68 -18.74 6.32
C PRO A 355 4.81 -19.68 7.13
N PHE A 356 3.79 -20.26 6.48
CA PHE A 356 2.82 -21.17 7.10
C PHE A 356 2.03 -20.56 8.29
N GLY A 357 2.14 -19.24 8.53
CA GLY A 357 1.53 -18.55 9.65
C GLY A 357 2.10 -18.87 11.03
N LEU A 358 3.27 -19.53 11.11
CA LEU A 358 3.87 -19.95 12.38
C LEU A 358 4.93 -18.96 12.86
N PHE A 359 4.77 -18.46 14.09
CA PHE A 359 5.68 -17.50 14.71
C PHE A 359 5.63 -17.59 16.24
N THR A 360 6.60 -16.97 16.91
CA THR A 360 6.62 -16.79 18.37
C THR A 360 6.96 -15.34 18.72
N ASP A 361 6.83 -14.96 19.99
CA ASP A 361 7.26 -13.64 20.47
C ASP A 361 8.77 -13.40 20.25
N LYS A 362 9.56 -14.49 20.25
CA LYS A 362 10.97 -14.45 19.86
C LYS A 362 11.12 -14.04 18.39
N THR A 363 10.35 -14.62 17.48
CA THR A 363 10.33 -14.23 16.06
C THR A 363 9.92 -12.76 15.90
N VAL A 364 8.93 -12.30 16.66
CA VAL A 364 8.49 -10.88 16.65
C VAL A 364 9.65 -9.96 17.05
N ALA A 365 10.35 -10.26 18.14
CA ALA A 365 11.51 -9.48 18.58
C ALA A 365 12.64 -9.47 17.53
N GLN A 366 12.87 -10.60 16.85
CA GLN A 366 13.83 -10.68 15.76
C GLN A 366 13.43 -9.81 14.56
N LEU A 367 12.17 -9.82 14.15
CA LEU A 367 11.68 -8.94 13.08
C LEU A 367 11.86 -7.45 13.42
N GLN A 368 11.54 -7.07 14.66
CA GLN A 368 11.76 -5.72 15.17
C GLN A 368 13.24 -5.32 15.15
N GLN A 369 14.13 -6.23 15.57
CA GLN A 369 15.58 -6.03 15.52
C GLN A 369 16.08 -5.73 14.10
N TYR A 370 15.50 -6.36 13.08
CA TYR A 370 15.83 -6.12 11.67
C TYR A 370 15.04 -4.96 11.03
N GLY A 371 14.29 -4.18 11.81
CA GLY A 371 13.63 -2.97 11.35
C GLY A 371 12.39 -3.22 10.49
N TYR A 372 11.73 -4.38 10.62
CA TYR A 372 10.35 -4.52 10.17
C TYR A 372 9.43 -3.70 11.08
N ARG A 373 8.32 -3.19 10.54
CA ARG A 373 7.31 -2.40 11.26
C ARG A 373 6.05 -3.19 11.58
N ALA A 374 5.74 -4.18 10.76
CA ALA A 374 4.56 -5.00 10.90
C ALA A 374 4.77 -6.40 10.32
N ALA A 375 3.91 -7.33 10.71
CA ALA A 375 3.85 -8.65 10.13
C ALA A 375 2.43 -9.21 10.06
N VAL A 376 2.16 -9.97 9.01
CA VAL A 376 0.87 -10.58 8.72
C VAL A 376 0.89 -12.09 8.95
N THR A 377 -0.23 -12.61 9.43
CA THR A 377 -0.46 -14.02 9.77
C THR A 377 -1.52 -14.64 8.86
N ILE A 378 -1.83 -15.91 9.04
CA ILE A 378 -2.96 -16.59 8.36
C ILE A 378 -4.26 -16.56 9.19
N VAL A 379 -4.24 -15.93 10.37
CA VAL A 379 -5.40 -15.84 11.27
C VAL A 379 -6.50 -15.03 10.59
N GLN A 380 -7.66 -15.65 10.39
CA GLN A 380 -8.82 -15.03 9.74
C GLN A 380 -9.46 -13.98 10.65
N ARG A 381 -9.09 -12.70 10.48
CA ARG A 381 -9.77 -11.57 11.13
C ARG A 381 -9.72 -10.31 10.26
N VAL A 382 -10.71 -9.44 10.50
CA VAL A 382 -10.89 -8.15 9.83
C VAL A 382 -10.45 -7.01 10.76
N TYR A 383 -10.77 -7.14 12.05
CA TYR A 383 -10.44 -6.14 13.04
C TYR A 383 -8.98 -6.28 13.47
N GLN A 384 -8.22 -5.21 13.33
CA GLN A 384 -6.80 -5.12 13.69
C GLN A 384 -6.61 -4.15 14.85
N LYS A 385 -5.62 -4.41 15.71
CA LYS A 385 -5.35 -3.57 16.89
C LYS A 385 -4.07 -2.76 16.72
N PRO A 386 -4.04 -1.49 17.16
CA PRO A 386 -2.84 -0.65 17.07
C PRO A 386 -1.63 -1.23 17.80
N GLY A 387 -1.84 -1.97 18.89
CA GLY A 387 -0.78 -2.62 19.66
C GLY A 387 -0.32 -3.99 19.14
N ASP A 388 -0.85 -4.48 18.01
CA ASP A 388 -0.62 -5.86 17.52
C ASP A 388 -0.11 -5.90 16.06
N LEU A 389 0.74 -4.93 15.69
CA LEU A 389 1.27 -4.74 14.33
C LEU A 389 2.02 -5.96 13.79
N PHE A 390 2.55 -6.84 14.64
CA PHE A 390 3.28 -8.04 14.24
C PHE A 390 2.41 -9.31 14.21
N ARG A 391 1.10 -9.20 14.40
CA ARG A 391 0.17 -10.34 14.32
C ARG A 391 -1.08 -9.99 13.50
N LEU A 392 -0.96 -9.11 12.51
CA LEU A 392 -2.08 -8.68 11.68
C LEU A 392 -2.73 -9.91 11.03
N GLY A 393 -4.04 -10.01 11.13
CA GLY A 393 -4.78 -11.11 10.52
C GLY A 393 -5.15 -10.82 9.08
N ARG A 394 -5.43 -11.89 8.32
CA ARG A 394 -5.76 -11.79 6.90
C ARG A 394 -6.97 -12.64 6.55
N ILE A 395 -7.66 -12.26 5.49
CA ILE A 395 -8.76 -13.01 4.90
C ILE A 395 -8.17 -13.88 3.78
N ARG A 396 -8.19 -15.20 3.95
CA ARG A 396 -7.73 -16.14 2.93
C ARG A 396 -8.79 -16.26 1.85
N LEU A 397 -8.36 -16.24 0.60
CA LEU A 397 -9.21 -16.53 -0.55
C LEU A 397 -8.76 -17.82 -1.24
N GLY A 398 -9.70 -18.74 -1.41
CA GLY A 398 -9.52 -20.01 -2.14
C GLY A 398 -10.37 -20.08 -3.41
N TYR A 399 -10.21 -21.19 -4.14
CA TYR A 399 -10.71 -21.33 -5.52
C TYR A 399 -12.22 -21.34 -5.61
N ASP A 400 -12.84 -22.04 -4.66
CA ASP A 400 -14.29 -22.23 -4.59
C ASP A 400 -14.94 -21.27 -3.57
N ASP A 401 -14.23 -20.22 -3.12
CA ASP A 401 -14.81 -19.27 -2.17
C ASP A 401 -15.91 -18.44 -2.84
N PRO A 402 -17.18 -18.57 -2.41
CA PRO A 402 -18.25 -17.78 -3.00
C PRO A 402 -18.08 -16.31 -2.61
N LEU A 403 -18.41 -15.40 -3.53
CA LEU A 403 -18.34 -13.95 -3.28
C LEU A 403 -19.14 -13.53 -2.04
N GLU A 404 -20.24 -14.22 -1.74
CA GLU A 404 -21.05 -13.96 -0.54
C GLU A 404 -20.25 -14.18 0.75
N ARG A 405 -19.35 -15.18 0.78
CA ARG A 405 -18.47 -15.40 1.92
C ARG A 405 -17.47 -14.26 2.10
N LEU A 406 -16.96 -13.69 1.00
CA LEU A 406 -16.11 -12.50 1.06
C LEU A 406 -16.91 -11.28 1.53
N ARG A 407 -18.12 -11.08 1.00
CA ARG A 407 -19.03 -9.99 1.39
C ARG A 407 -19.26 -9.94 2.90
N GLN A 408 -19.48 -11.09 3.53
CA GLN A 408 -19.70 -11.19 4.98
C GLN A 408 -18.47 -10.86 5.83
N LYS A 409 -17.27 -10.90 5.24
CA LYS A 409 -16.02 -10.58 5.92
C LYS A 409 -15.55 -9.14 5.65
N LEU A 410 -16.05 -8.47 4.62
CA LEU A 410 -15.67 -7.09 4.35
C LEU A 410 -16.44 -6.13 5.28
N PRO A 411 -15.80 -5.03 5.72
CA PRO A 411 -16.39 -4.07 6.65
C PRO A 411 -17.44 -3.13 6.04
#